data_AF-A0A842MUN1-F1
#
_entry.id   AF-A0A842MUN1-F1
#
_cell.length_a   1.000
_cell.length_b   1.000
_cell.length_c   1.000
_cell.angle_alpha   90.00
_cell.angle_beta   90.00
_cell.angle_gamma   90.00
#
_symmetry.space_group_name_H-M   'P 1'
#
loop_
_entity.id
_entity.type
_entity.pdbx_description
1 polymer ?
#
loop_
_entity_poly.entity_id
_entity_poly.type
_entity_poly.pdbx_seq_one_letter_code
_entity_poly.pdbx_strand_id
1 'polypeptide(L)'
;MKLKMIIKQARKLEKEWREKQQTRLEAIPDSFLEFCEKSLGLKIAKYHAEAAELLLKHNDVTLRWARQTGKTHLIAAFLLWYALKNPNTQIAVVGPSWRQSIITITKINYFRTRLPSG
;
A
#
# COMPACT_ATOMS: atom_id res chain seq x y z
N MET A 1 13.88 -12.98 -41.08
CA MET A 1 12.69 -12.09 -41.09
C MET A 1 11.83 -12.22 -39.84
N LYS A 2 11.44 -13.43 -39.40
CA LYS A 2 10.57 -13.65 -38.22
C LYS A 2 11.11 -13.06 -36.90
N LEU A 3 12.42 -13.17 -36.65
CA LEU A 3 13.05 -12.71 -35.40
C LEU A 3 12.93 -11.19 -35.19
N LYS A 4 13.07 -10.38 -36.25
CA LYS A 4 12.92 -8.92 -36.18
C LYS A 4 11.48 -8.49 -35.87
N MET A 5 10.49 -9.22 -36.38
CA MET A 5 9.08 -8.97 -36.03
C MET A 5 8.80 -9.30 -34.56
N ILE A 6 9.28 -10.45 -34.08
CA ILE A 6 9.10 -10.88 -32.69
C ILE A 6 9.70 -9.85 -31.71
N ILE A 7 10.92 -9.36 -31.98
CA ILE A 7 11.56 -8.34 -31.14
C ILE A 7 10.79 -7.02 -31.16
N LYS A 8 10.28 -6.60 -32.33
CA LYS A 8 9.45 -5.39 -32.45
C LYS A 8 8.14 -5.52 -31.65
N GLN A 9 7.54 -6.70 -31.67
CA GLN A 9 6.30 -7.00 -30.96
C GLN A 9 6.51 -7.08 -29.44
N ALA A 10 7.62 -7.69 -29.00
CA ALA A 10 8.02 -7.71 -27.59
C ALA A 10 8.24 -6.29 -27.03
N ARG A 11 8.94 -5.42 -27.76
CA ARG A 11 9.13 -4.01 -27.36
C ARG A 11 7.82 -3.23 -27.27
N LYS A 12 6.87 -3.50 -28.17
CA LYS A 12 5.55 -2.87 -28.15
C LYS A 12 4.75 -3.33 -26.92
N LEU A 13 4.73 -4.63 -26.65
CA LEU A 13 4.11 -5.22 -25.46
C LEU A 13 4.75 -4.69 -24.17
N GLU A 14 6.06 -4.54 -24.13
CA GLU A 14 6.77 -4.00 -22.97
C GLU A 14 6.39 -2.54 -22.71
N LYS A 15 6.24 -1.75 -23.78
CA LYS A 15 5.81 -0.35 -23.69
C LYS A 15 4.35 -0.24 -23.22
N GLU A 16 3.44 -1.02 -23.80
CA GLU A 16 2.04 -1.11 -23.38
C GLU A 16 1.90 -1.59 -21.93
N TRP A 17 2.76 -2.52 -21.50
CA TRP A 17 2.81 -2.98 -20.12
C TRP A 17 3.27 -1.87 -19.19
N ARG A 18 4.35 -1.14 -19.52
CA ARG A 18 4.83 0.00 -18.74
C ARG A 18 3.79 1.12 -18.65
N GLU A 19 3.14 1.47 -19.75
CA GLU A 19 2.08 2.48 -19.78
C GLU A 19 0.87 2.07 -18.91
N LYS A 20 0.47 0.79 -18.94
CA LYS A 20 -0.56 0.24 -18.04
C LYS A 20 -0.14 0.25 -16.58
N GLN A 21 1.12 -0.05 -16.27
CA GLN A 21 1.63 0.03 -14.90
C GLN A 21 1.65 1.48 -14.40
N GLN A 22 2.04 2.42 -15.27
CA GLN A 22 2.14 3.83 -14.95
C GLN A 22 0.77 4.46 -14.70
N THR A 23 -0.21 4.23 -15.58
CA THR A 23 -1.61 4.65 -15.37
C THR A 23 -2.25 4.01 -14.13
N ARG A 24 -1.85 2.77 -13.76
CA ARG A 24 -2.31 2.12 -12.52
C ARG A 24 -1.73 2.74 -11.26
N LEU A 25 -0.46 3.13 -11.28
CA LEU A 25 0.19 3.80 -10.15
C LEU A 25 -0.35 5.24 -9.99
N GLU A 26 -0.63 5.92 -11.09
CA GLU A 26 -1.28 7.23 -11.11
C GLU A 26 -2.71 7.20 -10.54
N ALA A 27 -3.37 6.03 -10.54
CA ALA A 27 -4.67 5.86 -9.91
C ALA A 27 -4.62 5.79 -8.38
N ILE A 28 -3.43 5.66 -7.77
CA ILE A 28 -3.29 5.56 -6.31
C ILE A 28 -3.18 6.97 -5.71
N PRO A 29 -4.14 7.40 -4.88
CA PRO A 29 -4.14 8.75 -4.32
C PRO A 29 -2.86 9.08 -3.54
N ASP A 30 -2.40 10.32 -3.68
CA ASP A 30 -1.26 10.86 -2.92
C ASP A 30 -1.59 11.02 -1.43
N SER A 31 -2.83 11.36 -1.10
CA SER A 31 -3.27 11.47 0.29
C SER A 31 -3.64 10.08 0.86
N PHE A 32 -3.07 9.75 2.02
CA PHE A 32 -3.40 8.51 2.73
C PHE A 32 -4.91 8.37 3.02
N LEU A 33 -5.56 9.48 3.42
CA LEU A 33 -6.99 9.47 3.73
C LEU A 33 -7.83 9.19 2.48
N GLU A 34 -7.47 9.78 1.35
CA GLU A 34 -8.13 9.52 0.08
C GLU A 34 -7.92 8.09 -0.40
N PHE A 35 -6.72 7.54 -0.20
CA PHE A 35 -6.44 6.14 -0.50
C PHE A 35 -7.33 5.21 0.35
N CYS A 36 -7.47 5.49 1.65
CA CYS A 36 -8.36 4.73 2.50
C CYS A 36 -9.80 4.78 2.02
N GLU A 37 -10.32 5.96 1.67
CA GLU A 37 -11.71 6.12 1.27
C GLU A 37 -11.98 5.56 -0.15
N LYS A 38 -11.19 5.97 -1.15
CA LYS A 38 -11.42 5.63 -2.56
C LYS A 38 -10.95 4.23 -2.92
N SER A 39 -9.76 3.83 -2.45
CA SER A 39 -9.14 2.55 -2.84
C SER A 39 -9.52 1.41 -1.92
N LEU A 40 -9.65 1.68 -0.61
CA LEU A 40 -9.97 0.65 0.37
C LEU A 40 -11.43 0.66 0.84
N GLY A 41 -12.21 1.71 0.57
CA GLY A 41 -13.58 1.84 1.09
C GLY A 41 -13.64 1.95 2.61
N LEU A 42 -12.62 2.57 3.22
CA LEU A 42 -12.47 2.70 4.67
C LEU A 42 -12.71 4.15 5.11
N LYS A 43 -13.70 4.33 5.97
CA LYS A 43 -13.93 5.62 6.65
C LYS A 43 -12.99 5.74 7.85
N ILE A 44 -12.03 6.65 7.75
CA ILE A 44 -11.04 6.89 8.81
C ILE A 44 -11.63 7.79 9.90
N ALA A 45 -11.53 7.34 11.15
CA ALA A 45 -11.90 8.14 12.31
C ALA A 45 -10.87 9.24 12.58
N LYS A 46 -11.28 10.34 13.22
CA LYS A 46 -10.41 11.50 13.49
C LYS A 46 -9.08 11.13 14.15
N TYR A 47 -9.11 10.33 15.22
CA TYR A 47 -7.88 9.92 15.93
C TYR A 47 -6.96 9.02 15.08
N HIS A 48 -7.51 8.30 14.10
CA HIS A 48 -6.71 7.52 13.16
C HIS A 48 -6.03 8.43 12.12
N ALA A 49 -6.70 9.50 11.70
CA ALA A 49 -6.11 10.52 10.83
C ALA A 49 -4.96 11.25 11.53
N GLU A 50 -5.16 11.66 12.79
CA GLU A 50 -4.12 12.28 13.62
C GLU A 50 -2.91 11.34 13.78
N ALA A 51 -3.15 10.05 14.04
CA ALA A 51 -2.07 9.06 14.12
C ALA A 51 -1.31 8.90 12.78
N ALA A 52 -2.02 8.91 11.65
CA ALA A 52 -1.39 8.83 10.33
C ALA A 52 -0.56 10.08 10.00
N GLU A 53 -1.03 11.27 10.39
CA GLU A 53 -0.27 12.51 10.24
C GLU A 53 1.04 12.47 11.04
N LEU A 54 1.01 11.95 12.27
CA LEU A 54 2.21 11.75 13.07
C LEU A 54 3.21 10.80 12.38
N LEU A 55 2.72 9.70 11.80
CA LEU A 55 3.56 8.73 11.07
C LEU A 55 4.18 9.32 9.78
N LEU A 56 3.53 10.30 9.16
CA LEU A 56 4.06 10.99 7.97
C LEU A 56 5.12 12.03 8.33
N LYS A 57 4.91 12.75 9.43
CA LYS A 57 5.72 13.90 9.81
C LYS A 57 7.02 13.50 10.51
N HIS A 58 7.04 12.33 11.14
CA HIS A 58 8.15 11.90 11.99
C HIS A 58 8.67 10.53 11.56
N ASN A 59 9.98 10.35 11.62
CA ASN A 59 10.62 9.07 11.31
C ASN A 59 10.37 8.03 12.41
N ASP A 60 10.35 8.47 13.67
CA ASP A 60 10.15 7.61 14.84
C ASP A 60 8.89 8.03 15.60
N VAL A 61 7.93 7.12 15.71
CA VAL A 61 6.64 7.39 16.35
C VAL A 61 6.28 6.26 17.30
N THR A 62 5.96 6.60 18.54
CA THR A 62 5.39 5.68 19.53
C THR A 62 3.94 6.04 19.80
N LEU A 63 3.03 5.09 19.56
CA LEU A 63 1.59 5.30 19.71
C LEU A 63 1.03 4.48 20.88
N ARG A 64 0.40 5.16 21.85
CA ARG A 64 -0.31 4.51 22.96
C ARG A 64 -1.80 4.39 22.64
N TRP A 65 -2.25 3.19 22.30
CA TRP A 65 -3.65 2.92 21.94
C TRP A 65 -4.40 2.09 22.98
N ALA A 66 -5.70 2.37 23.10
CA ALA A 66 -6.64 1.48 23.75
C ALA A 66 -6.77 0.13 22.99
N ARG A 67 -7.30 -0.89 23.67
CA ARG A 67 -7.57 -2.19 23.03
C ARG A 67 -8.77 -2.08 22.08
N GLN A 68 -8.80 -2.95 21.07
CA GLN A 68 -9.92 -3.12 20.13
C GLN A 68 -10.37 -1.87 19.34
N THR A 69 -9.54 -0.83 19.25
CA THR A 69 -9.83 0.38 18.46
C THR A 69 -9.58 0.22 16.96
N GLY A 70 -9.11 -0.94 16.50
CA GLY A 70 -8.79 -1.13 15.08
C GLY A 70 -7.41 -0.60 14.67
N LYS A 71 -6.48 -0.38 15.62
CA LYS A 71 -5.10 0.04 15.34
C LYS A 71 -4.39 -0.77 14.24
N THR A 72 -4.57 -2.09 14.22
CA THR A 72 -3.96 -2.96 13.20
C THR A 72 -4.52 -2.68 11.81
N HIS A 73 -5.79 -2.27 11.71
CA HIS A 73 -6.44 -1.90 10.47
C HIS A 73 -5.80 -0.63 9.88
N LEU A 74 -5.58 0.39 10.73
CA LEU A 74 -4.92 1.63 10.34
C LEU A 74 -3.48 1.36 9.86
N ILE A 75 -2.67 0.69 10.70
CA ILE A 75 -1.26 0.45 10.38
C ILE A 75 -1.11 -0.39 9.11
N ALA A 76 -1.93 -1.42 8.91
CA ALA A 76 -1.87 -2.21 7.69
C ALA A 76 -2.25 -1.40 6.43
N ALA A 77 -3.24 -0.51 6.52
CA ALA A 77 -3.59 0.36 5.40
C ALA A 77 -2.47 1.37 5.11
N PHE A 78 -1.88 1.96 6.17
CA PHE A 78 -0.79 2.92 6.07
C PHE A 78 0.46 2.31 5.45
N LEU A 79 0.89 1.13 5.93
CA LEU A 79 2.06 0.45 5.40
C LEU A 79 1.88 0.05 3.93
N LEU A 80 0.67 -0.38 3.53
CA LEU A 80 0.37 -0.67 2.13
C LEU A 80 0.48 0.59 1.27
N TRP A 81 -0.18 1.68 1.68
CA TRP A 81 -0.10 2.96 0.97
C TRP A 81 1.33 3.46 0.87
N TYR A 82 2.09 3.41 1.97
CA TYR A 82 3.49 3.84 2.00
C TYR A 82 4.35 3.01 1.05
N ALA A 83 4.18 1.69 1.02
CA ALA A 83 4.90 0.82 0.09
C ALA A 83 4.58 1.10 -1.38
N LEU A 84 3.33 1.50 -1.68
CA LEU A 84 2.89 1.83 -3.04
C LEU A 84 3.41 3.20 -3.51
N LYS A 85 3.51 4.17 -2.60
CA LYS A 85 3.99 5.53 -2.93
C LYS A 85 5.51 5.65 -2.92
N ASN A 86 6.20 4.79 -2.17
CA ASN A 86 7.65 4.83 -2.03
C ASN A 86 8.28 3.57 -2.66
N PRO A 87 8.60 3.58 -3.97
CA PRO A 87 9.24 2.45 -4.62
C PRO A 87 10.59 2.14 -3.95
N ASN A 88 11.00 0.87 -3.99
CA ASN A 88 12.24 0.37 -3.36
C ASN A 88 12.27 0.49 -1.83
N THR A 89 11.10 0.57 -1.17
CA THR A 89 11.01 0.53 0.29
C THR A 89 10.91 -0.91 0.79
N GLN A 90 11.68 -1.23 1.83
CA GLN A 90 11.52 -2.47 2.59
C GLN A 90 10.85 -2.18 3.93
N ILE A 91 9.74 -2.87 4.20
CA ILE A 91 8.98 -2.74 5.45
C ILE A 91 9.16 -4.02 6.28
N ALA A 92 9.69 -3.88 7.49
CA ALA A 92 9.77 -4.96 8.46
C ALA A 92 8.64 -4.82 9.50
N VAL A 93 7.88 -5.89 9.72
CA VAL A 93 6.84 -5.95 10.76
C VAL A 93 7.31 -6.89 11.86
N VAL A 94 7.55 -6.33 13.04
CA VAL A 94 7.98 -7.06 14.22
C VAL A 94 6.91 -7.00 15.32
N GLY A 95 6.74 -8.10 16.02
CA GLY A 95 5.81 -8.25 17.12
C GLY A 95 6.38 -9.24 18.13
N PRO A 96 5.81 -9.29 19.34
CA PRO A 96 6.35 -10.14 20.42
C PRO A 96 6.15 -11.64 20.15
N SER A 97 5.37 -12.01 19.13
CA SER A 97 5.29 -13.39 18.64
C SER A 97 5.04 -13.43 17.14
N TRP A 98 5.42 -14.55 16.51
CA TRP A 98 5.19 -14.82 15.09
C TRP A 98 3.74 -14.58 14.66
N ARG A 99 2.79 -15.06 15.48
CA ARG A 99 1.36 -14.86 15.24
C ARG A 99 1.00 -13.37 15.16
N GLN A 100 1.55 -12.54 16.04
CA GLN A 100 1.24 -11.11 16.07
C GLN A 100 1.80 -10.37 14.86
N SER A 101 3.02 -10.70 14.44
CA SER A 101 3.61 -10.15 13.21
C SER A 101 2.81 -10.52 11.97
N ILE A 102 2.41 -11.80 11.85
CA ILE A 102 1.62 -12.29 10.71
C ILE A 102 0.28 -11.57 10.60
N ILE A 103 -0.42 -11.28 11.71
CA ILE A 103 -1.75 -10.65 11.65
C ILE A 103 -1.73 -9.35 10.84
N THR A 104 -0.71 -8.50 11.05
CA THR A 104 -0.57 -7.25 10.30
C THR A 104 -0.27 -7.52 8.82
N ILE A 105 0.62 -8.47 8.51
CA ILE A 105 0.98 -8.84 7.13
C ILE A 105 -0.24 -9.42 6.39
N THR A 106 -0.98 -10.32 7.02
CA THR A 106 -2.22 -10.89 6.48
C THR A 106 -3.24 -9.79 6.20
N LYS A 107 -3.30 -8.75 7.05
CA LYS A 107 -4.20 -7.62 6.84
C LYS A 107 -3.77 -6.74 5.67
N ILE A 108 -2.47 -6.51 5.49
CA ILE A 108 -1.91 -5.83 4.32
C ILE A 108 -2.29 -6.59 3.04
N ASN A 109 -2.10 -7.91 3.02
CA ASN A 109 -2.46 -8.75 1.88
C ASN A 109 -3.97 -8.71 1.58
N TYR A 110 -4.81 -8.68 2.62
CA TYR A 110 -6.24 -8.49 2.45
C TYR A 110 -6.60 -7.15 1.82
N PHE A 111 -5.94 -6.04 2.21
CA PHE A 111 -6.16 -4.75 1.55
C PHE A 111 -5.65 -4.74 0.12
N ARG A 112 -4.55 -5.45 -0.16
CA ARG A 112 -4.03 -5.61 -1.52
C ARG A 112 -5.06 -6.20 -2.47
N THR A 113 -5.94 -7.11 -2.02
CA THR A 113 -6.99 -7.68 -2.88
C THR A 113 -8.10 -6.69 -3.24
N ARG A 114 -8.19 -5.54 -2.57
CA ARG A 114 -9.14 -4.46 -2.90
C ARG A 114 -8.60 -3.51 -3.97
N LEU A 115 -7.31 -3.59 -4.26
CA LEU A 115 -6.69 -2.81 -5.34
C LEU A 115 -7.03 -3.46 -6.69
N PRO A 116 -7.10 -2.66 -7.77
CA PRO A 116 -7.30 -3.22 -9.11
C PRO A 116 -6.24 -4.28 -9.40
N SER A 117 -6.69 -5.40 -9.96
CA SER A 117 -5.79 -6.52 -10.30
C SER A 117 -4.72 -6.05 -11.28
N GLY A 118 -3.46 -6.37 -10.93
CA GLY A 118 -2.28 -6.22 -11.78
C GLY A 118 -2.27 -7.26 -12.89
#